data_AF-A0A832UKQ4-F1
#
_entry.id   AF-A0A832UKQ4-F1
#
_cell.length_a   1.000
_cell.length_b   1.000
_cell.length_c   1.000
_cell.angle_alpha   90.00
_cell.angle_beta   90.00
_cell.angle_gamma   90.00
#
_symmetry.space_group_name_H-M   'P 1'
#
loop_
_entity.id
_entity.type
_entity.pdbx_description
1 polymer ?
#
loop_
_entity_poly.entity_id
_entity_poly.type
_entity_poly.pdbx_seq_one_letter_code
_entity_poly.pdbx_strand_id
1 'polypeptide(L)'
;MMLNFEARHRKGVTPIIAVILLLMMTIAIAGLSYVFIQRYQSNLQSTTENVTKRSEQAFKVNLKVEGYNTTCGNASSWVLVRINVRNSGAEPARNVQLFIDYALINCSS
;
A
#
# COMPACT_ATOMS: atom_id res chain seq x y z
N MET A 1 -21.45 3.76 78.26
CA MET A 1 -21.84 5.00 77.56
C MET A 1 -21.66 4.74 76.07
N MET A 2 -22.76 4.49 75.37
CA MET A 2 -22.78 3.94 74.00
C MET A 2 -23.18 5.10 73.07
N LEU A 3 -22.26 5.58 72.25
CA LEU A 3 -22.51 6.69 71.33
C LEU A 3 -23.12 6.12 70.03
N ASN A 4 -24.43 6.29 69.90
CA ASN A 4 -25.17 6.03 68.66
C ASN A 4 -24.83 7.12 67.63
N PHE A 5 -24.21 6.71 66.53
CA PHE A 5 -24.00 7.57 65.36
C PHE A 5 -25.18 7.36 64.40
N GLU A 6 -26.23 8.17 64.55
CA GLU A 6 -27.33 8.23 63.60
C GLU A 6 -26.86 8.90 62.29
N ALA A 7 -26.46 8.07 61.32
CA ALA A 7 -26.30 8.50 59.93
C ALA A 7 -27.69 8.79 59.34
N ARG A 8 -28.09 10.06 59.42
CA ARG A 8 -29.35 10.59 58.89
C ARG A 8 -29.53 10.18 57.41
N HIS A 9 -30.57 9.40 57.14
CA HIS A 9 -31.01 8.97 55.81
C HIS A 9 -30.98 10.09 54.76
N ARG A 10 -30.04 10.02 53.81
CA ARG A 10 -30.22 10.55 52.45
C ARG A 10 -30.24 9.39 51.47
N LYS A 11 -31.34 8.62 51.48
CA LYS A 11 -31.55 7.35 50.74
C LYS A 11 -31.53 7.44 49.20
N GLY A 12 -31.13 8.57 48.61
CA GLY A 12 -31.07 8.75 47.15
C GLY A 12 -29.77 9.34 46.62
N VAL A 13 -28.87 9.85 47.47
CA VAL A 13 -27.67 10.55 46.99
C VAL A 13 -26.58 9.57 46.56
N THR A 14 -26.44 8.45 47.26
CA THR A 14 -25.51 7.36 46.91
C THR A 14 -25.73 6.78 45.51
N PRO A 15 -26.96 6.44 45.08
CA PRO A 15 -27.18 5.96 43.71
C PRO A 15 -26.94 7.04 42.65
N ILE A 16 -27.24 8.31 42.95
CA ILE A 16 -26.99 9.43 42.01
C ILE A 16 -25.48 9.61 41.78
N ILE A 17 -24.68 9.59 42.85
CA ILE A 17 -23.22 9.70 42.73
C ILE A 17 -22.65 8.51 41.94
N ALA A 18 -23.17 7.30 42.16
CA ALA A 18 -22.76 6.12 41.42
C ALA A 18 -23.01 6.26 39.91
N VAL A 19 -24.16 6.82 39.51
CA VAL A 19 -24.46 7.06 38.09
C VAL A 19 -23.50 8.09 37.48
N ILE A 20 -23.20 9.19 38.19
CA ILE A 20 -22.29 10.22 37.69
C ILE A 20 -20.87 9.66 37.53
N LEU A 21 -20.39 8.86 38.49
CA LEU A 21 -19.08 8.21 38.43
C LEU A 21 -19.01 7.21 37.27
N LEU A 22 -20.09 6.45 37.03
CA LEU A 22 -20.18 5.53 35.90
C LEU A 22 -20.16 6.31 34.57
N LEU A 23 -20.87 7.43 34.49
CA LEU A 23 -20.95 8.29 33.31
C LEU A 23 -19.60 8.95 32.97
N MET A 24 -18.77 9.28 33.96
CA MET A 24 -17.42 9.78 33.70
C MET A 24 -16.50 8.73 33.07
N MET A 25 -16.60 7.46 33.47
CA MET A 25 -15.82 6.38 32.87
C MET A 25 -16.22 6.14 31.41
N THR A 26 -17.52 6.18 31.10
CA THR A 26 -18.00 5.98 29.72
C THR A 26 -17.59 7.13 28.80
N ILE A 27 -17.64 8.38 29.27
CA ILE A 27 -17.15 9.55 28.51
C ILE A 27 -15.65 9.42 28.24
N ALA A 28 -14.85 9.00 29.23
CA ALA A 28 -13.41 8.83 29.06
C ALA A 28 -13.05 7.78 28.00
N ILE A 29 -13.77 6.64 28.00
CA ILE A 29 -13.57 5.57 27.02
C ILE A 29 -13.99 6.02 25.61
N ALA A 30 -15.13 6.71 25.49
CA ALA A 30 -15.63 7.21 24.21
C ALA A 30 -14.72 8.27 23.58
N GLY A 31 -14.12 9.16 24.40
CA GLY A 31 -13.16 10.15 23.91
C GLY A 31 -11.89 9.51 23.36
N LEU A 32 -11.34 8.49 24.06
CA LEU A 32 -10.15 7.78 23.62
C LEU A 32 -10.37 6.95 22.35
N SER A 33 -11.53 6.28 22.24
CA SER A 33 -11.85 5.49 21.06
C SER A 33 -12.01 6.36 19.81
N TYR A 34 -12.62 7.54 19.94
CA TYR A 34 -12.77 8.48 18.83
C TYR A 34 -11.43 8.96 18.28
N VAL A 35 -10.50 9.34 19.16
CA VAL A 35 -9.15 9.79 18.75
C VAL A 35 -8.35 8.64 18.11
N PHE A 36 -8.48 7.42 18.65
CA PHE A 36 -7.82 6.25 18.10
C PHE A 36 -8.34 5.90 16.69
N ILE A 37 -9.66 5.92 16.50
CA ILE A 37 -10.30 5.62 15.20
C ILE A 37 -9.93 6.67 14.16
N GLN A 38 -9.95 7.96 14.48
CA GLN A 38 -9.54 9.02 13.55
C GLN A 38 -8.10 8.83 13.07
N ARG A 39 -7.17 8.54 13.99
CA ARG A 39 -5.76 8.29 13.64
C ARG A 39 -5.60 7.00 12.85
N TYR A 40 -6.35 5.96 13.18
CA TYR A 40 -6.31 4.71 12.40
C TYR A 40 -6.83 4.90 10.98
N GLN A 41 -7.91 5.66 10.80
CA GLN A 41 -8.48 5.90 9.48
C GLN A 41 -7.54 6.72 8.59
N SER A 42 -6.89 7.76 9.12
CA SER A 42 -5.89 8.54 8.37
C SER A 42 -4.67 7.70 7.99
N ASN A 43 -4.22 6.84 8.90
CA ASN A 43 -3.05 5.98 8.69
C ASN A 43 -3.36 4.85 7.68
N LEU A 44 -4.54 4.26 7.74
CA LEU A 44 -4.97 3.22 6.80
C LEU A 44 -5.16 3.77 5.38
N GLN A 45 -5.76 4.96 5.25
CA GLN A 45 -5.94 5.58 3.93
C GLN A 45 -4.59 5.94 3.30
N SER A 46 -3.68 6.57 4.06
CA SER A 46 -2.33 6.91 3.57
C SER A 46 -1.47 5.68 3.29
N THR A 47 -1.55 4.63 4.11
CA THR A 47 -0.83 3.37 3.87
C THR A 47 -1.35 2.69 2.61
N THR A 48 -2.67 2.63 2.42
CA THR A 48 -3.28 2.03 1.24
C THR A 48 -2.90 2.79 -0.03
N GLU A 49 -2.97 4.12 -0.01
CA GLU A 49 -2.53 4.93 -1.16
C GLU A 49 -1.05 4.73 -1.48
N ASN A 50 -0.18 4.67 -0.47
CA ASN A 50 1.24 4.47 -0.69
C ASN A 50 1.57 3.06 -1.20
N VAL A 51 0.85 2.04 -0.74
CA VAL A 51 1.00 0.67 -1.24
C VAL A 51 0.50 0.55 -2.68
N THR A 52 -0.64 1.13 -3.02
CA THR A 52 -1.17 1.15 -4.39
C THR A 52 -0.22 1.91 -5.33
N LYS A 53 0.24 3.11 -4.93
CA LYS A 53 1.20 3.91 -5.73
C LYS A 53 2.53 3.17 -5.91
N ARG A 54 3.02 2.43 -4.91
CA ARG A 54 4.23 1.61 -5.03
C ARG A 54 4.03 0.39 -5.94
N SER A 55 2.85 -0.24 -5.89
CA SER A 55 2.53 -1.38 -6.74
C SER A 55 2.36 -0.95 -8.21
N GLU A 56 1.73 0.20 -8.46
CA GLU A 56 1.69 0.83 -9.79
C GLU A 56 3.09 1.27 -10.26
N GLN A 57 3.91 1.79 -9.35
CA GLN A 57 5.32 2.12 -9.63
C GLN A 57 6.17 0.89 -9.99
N ALA A 58 5.92 -0.26 -9.36
CA ALA A 58 6.61 -1.50 -9.68
C ALA A 58 6.30 -2.00 -11.12
N PHE A 59 5.18 -1.58 -11.70
CA PHE A 59 4.80 -1.86 -13.09
C PHE A 59 4.84 -0.61 -14.00
N LYS A 60 5.57 0.44 -13.61
CA LYS A 60 5.65 1.69 -14.41
C LYS A 60 6.11 1.45 -15.84
N VAL A 61 7.12 0.60 -16.00
CA VAL A 61 7.67 0.21 -17.30
C VAL A 61 7.75 -1.31 -17.33
N ASN A 62 6.96 -1.92 -18.21
CA ASN A 62 6.97 -3.36 -18.43
C ASN A 62 7.23 -3.61 -19.90
N LEU A 63 8.49 -3.91 -20.24
CA LEU A 63 8.93 -4.14 -21.61
C LEU A 63 8.76 -5.61 -21.95
N LYS A 64 7.81 -5.90 -22.84
CA LYS A 64 7.56 -7.23 -23.38
C LYS A 64 8.11 -7.31 -24.80
N VAL A 65 8.92 -8.33 -25.08
CA VAL A 65 9.37 -8.63 -26.44
C VAL A 65 8.25 -9.36 -27.16
N GLU A 66 7.69 -8.74 -28.21
CA GLU A 66 6.60 -9.33 -29.02
C GLU A 66 7.13 -10.27 -30.10
N GLY A 67 8.40 -10.13 -30.47
CA GLY A 67 9.07 -11.03 -31.40
C GLY A 67 10.39 -10.46 -31.92
N TYR A 68 11.17 -11.33 -32.57
CA TYR A 68 12.38 -10.96 -33.29
C TYR A 68 12.34 -11.51 -34.71
N ASN A 69 12.84 -10.74 -35.68
CA ASN A 69 13.00 -11.18 -37.05
C ASN A 69 14.46 -10.96 -37.47
N THR A 70 15.06 -11.97 -38.08
CA THR A 70 16.43 -11.95 -38.59
C THR A 70 16.40 -12.14 -40.10
N THR A 71 16.89 -11.15 -40.84
CA THR A 71 17.06 -11.29 -42.29
C THR A 71 18.54 -11.41 -42.62
N CYS A 72 18.89 -12.50 -43.30
CA CYS A 72 20.22 -12.75 -43.84
C CYS A 72 20.29 -12.21 -45.28
N GLY A 73 21.26 -11.34 -45.57
CA GLY A 73 21.52 -10.90 -46.94
C GLY A 73 22.36 -11.93 -47.71
N ASN A 74 22.11 -12.09 -49.01
CA ASN A 74 22.85 -13.06 -49.82
C ASN A 74 24.36 -12.74 -49.87
N ALA A 75 25.15 -13.76 -49.53
CA ALA A 75 26.59 -13.92 -49.78
C ALA A 75 27.56 -12.88 -49.17
N SER A 76 27.15 -11.96 -48.30
CA SER A 76 28.10 -11.06 -47.60
C SER A 76 27.61 -10.63 -46.22
N SER A 77 27.91 -11.46 -45.22
CA SER A 77 28.42 -11.12 -43.88
C SER A 77 27.70 -10.13 -42.96
N TRP A 78 26.43 -9.80 -43.19
CA TRP A 78 25.63 -9.08 -42.19
C TRP A 78 24.26 -9.71 -41.97
N VAL A 79 23.83 -9.68 -40.71
CA VAL A 79 22.49 -10.08 -40.28
C VAL A 79 21.81 -8.89 -39.66
N LEU A 80 20.62 -8.57 -40.18
CA LEU A 80 19.78 -7.54 -39.61
C LEU A 80 18.80 -8.20 -38.64
N VAL A 81 18.92 -7.88 -37.36
CA VAL A 81 18.01 -8.32 -36.30
C VAL A 81 17.07 -7.17 -35.96
N ARG A 82 15.76 -7.36 -36.18
CA ARG A 82 14.72 -6.44 -35.73
C ARG A 82 14.03 -7.04 -34.52
N ILE A 83 14.14 -6.35 -33.37
CA ILE A 83 13.48 -6.74 -32.13
C ILE A 83 12.32 -5.77 -31.92
N ASN A 84 11.10 -6.32 -31.85
CA ASN A 84 9.91 -5.54 -31.54
C ASN A 84 9.63 -5.65 -30.05
N VAL A 85 9.77 -4.53 -29.34
CA VAL A 85 9.51 -4.44 -27.90
C VAL A 85 8.32 -3.52 -27.68
N ARG A 86 7.33 -4.00 -26.94
CA ARG A 86 6.18 -3.21 -26.53
C ARG A 86 6.24 -2.92 -25.05
N ASN A 87 5.98 -1.67 -24.70
CA ASN A 87 5.72 -1.30 -23.31
C ASN A 87 4.25 -1.61 -22.98
N SER A 88 4.05 -2.50 -22.02
CA SER A 88 2.75 -2.81 -21.44
C SER A 88 2.52 -2.08 -20.10
N GLY A 89 3.47 -1.23 -19.69
CA GLY A 89 3.38 -0.41 -18.49
C GLY A 89 2.62 0.92 -18.70
N ALA A 90 2.36 1.62 -17.60
CA ALA A 90 1.59 2.85 -17.59
C ALA A 90 2.37 4.10 -18.04
N GLU A 91 3.71 4.07 -17.96
CA GLU A 91 4.57 5.21 -18.32
C GLU A 91 5.52 4.87 -19.47
N PRO A 92 5.84 5.82 -20.37
CA PRO A 92 6.77 5.58 -21.47
C PRO A 92 8.18 5.28 -20.95
N ALA A 93 8.78 4.19 -21.44
CA ALA A 93 10.15 3.82 -21.09
C ALA A 93 11.15 4.86 -21.63
N ARG A 94 12.07 5.31 -20.77
CA ARG A 94 13.18 6.23 -21.13
C ARG A 94 14.51 5.56 -20.79
N ASN A 95 15.57 5.86 -21.56
CA ASN A 95 16.92 5.33 -21.36
C ASN A 95 17.00 3.78 -21.35
N VAL A 96 16.27 3.13 -22.26
CA VAL A 96 16.31 1.67 -22.40
C VAL A 96 17.68 1.26 -22.95
N GLN A 97 18.37 0.39 -22.22
CA GLN A 97 19.64 -0.21 -22.66
C GLN A 97 19.38 -1.65 -23.10
N LEU A 98 19.91 -2.01 -24.26
CA LEU A 98 19.84 -3.35 -24.81
C LEU A 98 21.22 -3.98 -24.74
N PHE A 99 21.37 -5.04 -23.96
CA PHE A 99 22.59 -5.83 -23.89
C PHE A 99 22.43 -7.07 -24.76
N ILE A 100 23.36 -7.25 -25.71
CA ILE A 100 23.42 -8.40 -26.60
C ILE A 100 24.82 -8.99 -26.44
N ASP A 101 24.91 -10.21 -25.92
CA ASP A 101 26.18 -10.95 -25.83
C ASP A 101 26.69 -11.38 -27.21
N TYR A 102 27.92 -11.92 -27.29
CA TYR A 102 28.53 -12.41 -28.52
C TYR A 102 27.61 -13.41 -29.24
N ALA A 103 26.90 -12.94 -30.27
CA ALA A 103 25.96 -13.75 -31.03
C ALA A 103 26.73 -14.63 -32.03
N LEU A 104 26.69 -15.95 -31.83
CA LEU A 104 27.14 -16.91 -32.84
C LEU A 104 26.06 -17.03 -33.90
N ILE A 105 26.27 -16.40 -35.04
CA ILE A 105 25.33 -16.38 -36.16
C ILE A 105 25.68 -17.53 -37.10
N ASN A 106 24.89 -18.60 -37.08
CA ASN A 106 24.95 -19.66 -38.09
C ASN A 106 23.89 -19.39 -39.16
N CYS A 107 24.33 -18.89 -40.32
CA CYS A 107 23.51 -18.86 -41.52
C CYS A 107 23.66 -20.21 -42.24
N SER A 108 22.70 -21.12 -42.09
CA SER A 108 22.60 -22.27 -43.00
C SER A 108 21.84 -21.82 -44.26
N SER A 109 22.49 -22.01 -45.41
CA SER A 109 21.96 -21.77 -46.77
C SER A 109 20.60 -22.38 -47.00
#